data_AF-A0A4W3IBS7-F1
#
_entry.id   AF-A0A4W3IBS7-F1
#
_cell.length_a   1.000
_cell.length_b   1.000
_cell.length_c   1.000
_cell.angle_alpha   90.00
_cell.angle_beta   90.00
_cell.angle_gamma   90.00
#
_symmetry.space_group_name_H-M   'P 1'
#
loop_
_entity.id
_entity.type
_entity.pdbx_description
1 polymer ?
#
loop_
_entity_poly.entity_id
_entity_poly.type
_entity_poly.pdbx_seq_one_letter_code
_entity_poly.pdbx_strand_id
1 'polypeptide(L)'
;MHLSDGKPTMSKNSFESVPDLENNPIKTRIIKAFFDSRNLGLRSGETVEEITFENFLSILSFFQHMDENHGKEELDDCNRKKLRFLFNMYDTDQDGKISLRELKQVIDELLCKKTTTENTSSSIADAAMIEAANICVGQMTPDQIYEGITFEDFLKIMKDMKIESKMHVRFLNMDTSTMCK
;
A
#
# COMPACT_ATOMS: atom_id res chain seq x y z
N MET A 1 -16.43 17.54 -0.53
CA MET A 1 -15.27 17.17 0.30
C MET A 1 -14.18 18.20 0.06
N HIS A 2 -13.99 19.16 0.98
CA HIS A 2 -12.91 20.13 0.93
C HIS A 2 -11.73 19.52 1.69
N LEU A 3 -10.78 18.87 0.99
CA LEU A 3 -9.64 18.24 1.65
C LEU A 3 -8.63 19.27 2.16
N SER A 4 -8.58 20.46 1.57
CA SER A 4 -7.59 21.47 1.96
C SER A 4 -8.13 22.59 2.83
N ASP A 5 -9.44 22.63 3.16
CA ASP A 5 -10.07 23.74 3.89
C ASP A 5 -9.70 25.14 3.33
N GLY A 6 -9.49 25.24 2.02
CA GLY A 6 -9.06 26.47 1.34
C GLY A 6 -7.56 26.77 1.40
N LYS A 7 -6.76 25.87 1.98
CA LYS A 7 -5.28 25.93 1.98
C LYS A 7 -4.70 25.36 0.68
N PRO A 8 -3.46 25.73 0.32
CA PRO A 8 -2.74 25.16 -0.83
C PRO A 8 -2.20 23.74 -0.57
N THR A 9 -2.17 23.32 0.70
CA THR A 9 -1.62 22.04 1.16
C THR A 9 -2.66 21.23 1.95
N MET A 10 -2.44 19.93 2.02
CA MET A 10 -3.25 18.97 2.79
C MET A 10 -2.38 18.33 3.87
N SER A 11 -2.89 18.26 5.09
CA SER A 11 -2.23 17.64 6.24
C SER A 11 -2.81 16.26 6.52
N LYS A 12 -2.21 15.46 7.41
CA LYS A 12 -2.78 14.15 7.80
C LYS A 12 -4.22 14.28 8.33
N ASN A 13 -4.50 15.34 9.09
CA ASN A 13 -5.83 15.63 9.65
C ASN A 13 -6.88 15.86 8.56
N SER A 14 -6.47 16.43 7.41
CA SER A 14 -7.34 16.60 6.24
C SER A 14 -7.95 15.26 5.76
N PHE A 15 -7.18 14.18 5.87
CA PHE A 15 -7.63 12.83 5.48
C PHE A 15 -8.43 12.13 6.57
N GLU A 16 -8.26 12.52 7.84
CA GLU A 16 -9.02 11.94 8.95
C GLU A 16 -10.52 12.23 8.83
N SER A 17 -10.87 13.40 8.26
CA SER A 17 -12.24 13.85 8.04
C SER A 17 -12.94 13.19 6.85
N VAL A 18 -12.29 12.28 6.11
CA VAL A 18 -12.92 11.57 4.98
C VAL A 18 -13.82 10.45 5.52
N PRO A 19 -15.16 10.52 5.35
CA PRO A 19 -16.08 9.55 5.94
C PRO A 19 -15.87 8.13 5.40
N ASP A 20 -15.57 7.99 4.11
CA ASP A 20 -15.32 6.70 3.48
C ASP A 20 -14.08 5.98 4.03
N LEU A 21 -13.15 6.74 4.62
CA LEU A 21 -11.98 6.17 5.30
C LEU A 21 -12.26 5.75 6.74
N GLU A 22 -13.28 6.31 7.41
CA GLU A 22 -13.56 6.06 8.83
C GLU A 22 -13.71 4.57 9.15
N ASN A 23 -14.38 3.85 8.27
CA ASN A 23 -14.60 2.41 8.40
C ASN A 23 -13.58 1.58 7.61
N ASN A 24 -12.49 2.15 7.10
CA ASN A 24 -11.48 1.39 6.38
C ASN A 24 -10.44 0.81 7.38
N PRO A 25 -10.29 -0.52 7.50
CA PRO A 25 -9.32 -1.13 8.43
C PRO A 25 -7.88 -0.67 8.22
N ILE A 26 -7.51 -0.35 6.98
CA ILE A 26 -6.16 0.12 6.61
C ILE A 26 -6.10 1.64 6.46
N LYS A 27 -7.07 2.40 7.00
CA LYS A 27 -7.11 3.88 6.96
C LYS A 27 -5.76 4.49 7.31
N THR A 28 -5.19 4.09 8.44
CA THR A 28 -3.93 4.64 8.95
C THR A 28 -2.79 4.43 7.95
N ARG A 29 -2.75 3.29 7.27
CA ARG A 29 -1.72 2.97 6.26
C ARG A 29 -1.93 3.73 4.97
N ILE A 30 -3.17 3.85 4.50
CA ILE A 30 -3.51 4.69 3.35
C ILE A 30 -3.05 6.12 3.62
N ILE A 31 -3.43 6.70 4.76
CA ILE A 31 -3.02 8.06 5.13
C ILE A 31 -1.49 8.16 5.16
N LYS A 32 -0.80 7.28 5.90
CA LYS A 32 0.68 7.29 5.96
C LYS A 32 1.33 7.23 4.57
N ALA A 33 0.81 6.42 3.66
CA ALA A 33 1.36 6.28 2.31
C ALA A 33 1.32 7.57 1.49
N PHE A 34 0.34 8.46 1.71
CA PHE A 34 0.27 9.78 1.07
C PHE A 34 1.40 10.73 1.53
N PHE A 35 1.91 10.53 2.74
CA PHE A 35 2.95 11.36 3.36
C PHE A 35 4.33 10.69 3.38
N ASP A 36 4.46 9.51 2.77
CA ASP A 36 5.73 8.81 2.62
C ASP A 36 6.53 9.41 1.46
N SER A 37 7.69 9.98 1.77
CA SER A 37 8.58 10.61 0.81
C SER A 37 9.03 9.65 -0.31
N ARG A 38 9.13 8.35 -0.02
CA ARG A 38 9.49 7.31 -0.99
C ARG A 38 8.43 7.20 -2.10
N ASN A 39 7.16 7.43 -1.76
CA ASN A 39 6.05 7.41 -2.71
C ASN A 39 5.92 8.73 -3.48
N LEU A 40 6.43 9.82 -2.92
CA LEU A 40 6.44 11.15 -3.54
C LEU A 40 7.66 11.40 -4.45
N GLY A 41 8.58 10.43 -4.56
CA GLY A 41 9.83 10.59 -5.31
C GLY A 41 10.81 11.58 -4.67
N LEU A 42 10.60 11.92 -3.40
CA LEU A 42 11.46 12.82 -2.64
C LEU A 42 12.66 12.03 -2.11
N ARG A 43 13.83 12.67 -2.12
CA ARG A 43 15.10 12.04 -1.67
C ARG A 43 15.27 11.99 -0.14
N SER A 44 14.35 12.58 0.64
CA SER A 44 14.40 12.52 2.10
C SER A 44 13.85 11.17 2.58
N GLY A 45 14.51 10.51 3.52
CA GLY A 45 14.00 9.29 4.18
C GLY A 45 12.95 9.58 5.27
N GLU A 46 12.34 10.76 5.25
CA GLU A 46 11.44 11.23 6.30
C GLU A 46 10.04 11.47 5.75
N THR A 47 9.02 11.16 6.55
CA THR A 47 7.62 11.47 6.20
C THR A 47 7.40 12.98 6.14
N VAL A 48 6.63 13.43 5.16
CA VAL A 48 6.26 14.85 5.03
C VAL A 48 5.07 15.16 5.94
N GLU A 49 5.00 16.37 6.50
CA GLU A 49 3.86 16.80 7.32
C GLU A 49 2.66 17.24 6.47
N GLU A 50 2.94 17.85 5.32
CA GLU A 50 1.94 18.39 4.41
C GLU A 50 2.26 18.01 2.96
N ILE A 51 1.22 17.80 2.15
CA ILE A 51 1.35 17.51 0.72
C ILE A 51 0.62 18.55 -0.13
N THR A 52 1.18 18.86 -1.29
CA THR A 52 0.53 19.69 -2.30
C THR A 52 -0.47 18.89 -3.12
N PHE A 53 -1.26 19.56 -3.97
CA PHE A 53 -2.12 18.88 -4.94
C PHE A 53 -1.33 18.01 -5.93
N GLU A 54 -0.14 18.46 -6.34
CA GLU A 54 0.75 17.69 -7.21
C GLU A 54 1.17 16.37 -6.54
N ASN A 55 1.61 16.44 -5.27
CA ASN A 55 1.95 15.26 -4.48
C ASN A 55 0.76 14.29 -4.37
N PHE A 56 -0.44 14.82 -4.13
CA PHE A 56 -1.66 14.02 -4.08
C PHE A 56 -1.95 13.29 -5.40
N LEU A 57 -1.83 13.98 -6.54
CA LEU A 57 -2.00 13.37 -7.86
C LEU A 57 -0.91 12.32 -8.15
N SER A 58 0.32 12.55 -7.72
CA SER A 58 1.42 11.57 -7.84
C SER A 58 1.08 10.26 -7.13
N ILE A 59 0.48 10.32 -5.94
CA ILE A 59 0.02 9.11 -5.23
C ILE A 59 -1.16 8.45 -5.97
N LEU A 60 -2.13 9.24 -6.44
CA LEU A 60 -3.25 8.69 -7.22
C LEU A 60 -2.82 8.07 -8.54
N SER A 61 -1.67 8.48 -9.10
CA SER A 61 -1.13 7.92 -10.35
C SER A 61 -0.84 6.43 -10.26
N PHE A 62 -0.51 5.90 -9.07
CA PHE A 62 -0.33 4.46 -8.86
C PHE A 62 -1.63 3.65 -9.04
N PHE A 63 -2.79 4.29 -9.02
CA PHE A 63 -4.10 3.66 -9.21
C PHE A 63 -4.69 3.92 -10.60
N GLN A 64 -3.90 4.41 -11.55
CA GLN A 64 -4.37 4.57 -12.92
C GLN A 64 -4.68 3.20 -13.55
N HIS A 65 -5.77 3.18 -14.34
CA HIS A 65 -6.08 2.03 -15.17
C HIS A 65 -5.08 1.96 -16.33
N MET A 66 -4.49 0.79 -16.54
CA MET A 66 -3.68 0.52 -17.71
C MET A 66 -4.55 -0.28 -18.68
N ASP A 67 -4.86 0.30 -19.83
CA ASP A 67 -5.62 -0.39 -20.88
C ASP A 67 -4.77 -1.46 -21.59
N GLU A 68 -5.43 -2.38 -22.30
CA GLU A 68 -4.78 -3.45 -23.09
C GLU A 68 -3.90 -2.94 -24.25
N ASN A 69 -3.94 -1.63 -24.54
CA ASN A 69 -3.15 -0.97 -25.58
C ASN A 69 -1.69 -0.68 -25.17
N HIS A 70 -1.33 -0.87 -23.91
CA HIS A 70 0.04 -0.64 -23.44
C HIS A 70 0.98 -1.79 -23.83
N GLY A 71 2.23 -1.43 -24.16
CA GLY A 71 3.29 -2.41 -24.40
C GLY A 71 3.61 -3.23 -23.15
N LYS A 72 4.12 -4.45 -23.32
CA LYS A 72 4.48 -5.34 -22.21
C LYS A 72 5.46 -4.67 -21.22
N GLU A 73 6.46 -3.95 -21.73
CA GLU A 73 7.45 -3.25 -20.91
C GLU A 73 6.82 -2.14 -20.05
N GLU A 74 5.91 -1.36 -20.62
CA GLU A 74 5.18 -0.30 -19.88
C GLU A 74 4.29 -0.89 -18.79
N LEU A 75 3.65 -2.03 -19.08
CA LEU A 75 2.84 -2.75 -18.11
C LEU A 75 3.69 -3.30 -16.96
N ASP A 76 4.84 -3.91 -17.28
CA ASP A 76 5.77 -4.45 -16.28
C ASP A 76 6.31 -3.33 -15.37
N ASP A 77 6.68 -2.18 -15.95
CA ASP A 77 7.13 -1.00 -15.20
C ASP A 77 6.03 -0.42 -14.32
N CYS A 78 4.80 -0.34 -14.83
CA CYS A 78 3.64 0.10 -14.05
C CYS A 78 3.36 -0.84 -12.88
N ASN A 79 3.33 -2.15 -13.15
CA ASN A 79 3.13 -3.18 -12.14
C ASN A 79 4.21 -3.13 -11.07
N ARG A 80 5.47 -2.94 -11.46
CA ARG A 80 6.58 -2.78 -10.51
C ARG A 80 6.41 -1.54 -9.63
N LYS A 81 5.97 -0.40 -10.19
CA LYS A 81 5.66 0.82 -9.42
C LYS A 81 4.50 0.63 -8.44
N LYS A 82 3.41 -0.04 -8.87
CA LYS A 82 2.26 -0.38 -8.01
C LYS A 82 2.67 -1.28 -6.85
N LEU A 83 3.42 -2.34 -7.13
CA LEU A 83 3.95 -3.24 -6.11
C LEU A 83 4.91 -2.52 -5.17
N ARG A 84 5.73 -1.58 -5.68
CA ARG A 84 6.61 -0.78 -4.83
C ARG A 84 5.84 0.12 -3.88
N PHE A 85 4.78 0.76 -4.35
CA PHE A 85 3.90 1.56 -3.51
C PHE A 85 3.27 0.71 -2.39
N LEU A 86 2.75 -0.47 -2.72
CA LEU A 86 2.21 -1.40 -1.72
C LEU A 86 3.28 -1.84 -0.73
N PHE A 87 4.47 -2.22 -1.22
CA PHE A 87 5.59 -2.58 -0.36
C PHE A 87 5.92 -1.49 0.67
N ASN A 88 6.05 -0.24 0.21
CA ASN A 88 6.31 0.90 1.09
C ASN A 88 5.16 1.14 2.10
N MET A 89 3.92 0.73 1.78
CA MET A 89 2.79 0.79 2.71
C MET A 89 2.85 -0.32 3.79
N TYR A 90 3.53 -1.43 3.53
CA TYR A 90 3.77 -2.52 4.48
C TYR A 90 5.01 -2.25 5.37
N ASP A 91 6.12 -1.84 4.76
CA ASP A 91 7.40 -1.44 5.39
C ASP A 91 7.28 -0.04 6.01
N THR A 92 6.91 0.00 7.28
CA THR A 92 6.58 1.21 8.04
C THR A 92 7.78 1.88 8.66
N ASP A 93 8.85 1.15 8.98
CA ASP A 93 10.09 1.70 9.53
C ASP A 93 11.14 2.05 8.46
N GLN A 94 10.87 1.72 7.21
CA GLN A 94 11.68 2.03 6.04
C GLN A 94 13.04 1.34 6.01
N ASP A 95 13.16 0.20 6.68
CA ASP A 95 14.39 -0.60 6.69
C ASP A 95 14.57 -1.43 5.39
N GLY A 96 13.57 -1.41 4.50
CA GLY A 96 13.61 -2.07 3.20
C GLY A 96 13.20 -3.54 3.22
N LYS A 97 12.63 -4.02 4.33
CA LYS A 97 12.01 -5.36 4.46
C LYS A 97 10.69 -5.26 5.20
N ILE A 98 9.74 -6.12 4.85
CA ILE A 98 8.51 -6.29 5.64
C ILE A 98 8.85 -7.32 6.72
N SER A 99 8.97 -6.85 7.96
CA SER A 99 9.25 -7.70 9.10
C SER A 99 8.01 -8.50 9.52
N LEU A 100 8.23 -9.58 10.27
CA LEU A 100 7.13 -10.36 10.87
C LEU A 100 6.21 -9.48 11.74
N ARG A 101 6.80 -8.51 12.44
CA ARG A 101 6.06 -7.56 13.28
C ARG A 101 5.13 -6.69 12.45
N GLU A 102 5.59 -6.14 11.34
CA GLU A 102 4.78 -5.28 10.48
C GLU A 102 3.68 -6.06 9.77
N LEU A 103 3.97 -7.29 9.34
CA LEU A 103 2.95 -8.16 8.76
C LEU A 103 1.85 -8.49 9.78
N LYS A 104 2.22 -8.82 11.04
CA LYS A 104 1.26 -9.04 12.13
C LYS A 104 0.37 -7.82 12.33
N GLN A 105 0.94 -6.62 12.38
CA GLN A 105 0.17 -5.39 12.53
C GLN A 105 -0.86 -5.19 11.42
N VAL A 106 -0.52 -5.48 10.15
CA VAL A 106 -1.51 -5.39 9.05
C VAL A 106 -2.62 -6.42 9.23
N ILE A 107 -2.26 -7.66 9.58
CA ILE A 107 -3.25 -8.71 9.77
C ILE A 107 -4.18 -8.36 10.94
N ASP A 108 -3.64 -7.83 12.03
CA ASP A 108 -4.43 -7.33 13.16
C ASP A 108 -5.38 -6.21 12.73
N GLU A 109 -4.90 -5.20 11.99
CA GLU A 109 -5.74 -4.13 11.44
C GLU A 109 -6.90 -4.69 10.60
N LEU A 110 -6.62 -5.65 9.72
CA LEU A 110 -7.62 -6.29 8.85
C LEU A 110 -8.60 -7.20 9.63
N LEU A 111 -8.12 -7.89 10.67
CA LEU A 111 -8.92 -8.83 11.47
C LEU A 111 -9.67 -8.15 12.60
N CYS A 112 -9.26 -6.97 13.09
CA CYS A 112 -9.86 -6.27 14.25
C CYS A 112 -11.36 -5.96 14.10
N LYS A 113 -11.93 -6.04 12.90
CA LYS A 113 -13.38 -5.97 12.68
C LYS A 113 -14.14 -7.26 12.96
N LYS A 114 -13.43 -8.37 13.15
CA LYS A 114 -13.97 -9.69 13.48
C LYS A 114 -13.41 -10.08 14.84
N THR A 115 -14.27 -10.60 15.71
CA THR A 115 -13.94 -11.11 17.05
C THR A 115 -12.83 -12.15 16.96
N THR A 116 -11.57 -11.76 17.03
CA THR A 116 -10.47 -12.69 16.80
C THR A 116 -9.44 -12.52 17.91
N THR A 117 -9.03 -13.64 18.49
CA THR A 117 -8.02 -13.72 19.53
C THR A 117 -6.64 -13.42 18.94
N GLU A 118 -5.80 -12.69 19.69
CA GLU A 118 -4.42 -12.30 19.30
C GLU A 118 -3.58 -13.48 18.77
N ASN A 119 -3.89 -14.71 19.17
CA ASN A 119 -3.17 -15.92 18.74
C ASN A 119 -3.34 -16.24 17.24
N THR A 120 -4.42 -15.79 16.61
CA THR A 120 -4.73 -16.11 15.20
C THR A 120 -3.90 -15.29 14.22
N SER A 121 -3.71 -14.00 14.46
CA SER A 121 -2.91 -13.13 13.60
C SER A 121 -1.44 -13.52 13.64
N SER A 122 -0.92 -13.92 14.81
CA SER A 122 0.42 -14.47 14.93
C SER A 122 0.58 -15.69 14.03
N SER A 123 -0.32 -16.66 14.16
CA SER A 123 -0.26 -17.91 13.39
C SER A 123 -0.31 -17.68 11.88
N ILE A 124 -1.13 -16.72 11.42
CA ILE A 124 -1.25 -16.36 10.00
C ILE A 124 0.03 -15.69 9.51
N ALA A 125 0.56 -14.71 10.26
CA ALA A 125 1.79 -14.01 9.88
C ALA A 125 3.00 -14.95 9.87
N ASP A 126 3.10 -15.84 10.86
CA ASP A 126 4.17 -16.84 10.95
C ASP A 126 4.10 -17.79 9.75
N ALA A 127 2.91 -18.28 9.40
CA ALA A 127 2.70 -19.13 8.22
C ALA A 127 3.03 -18.41 6.91
N ALA A 128 2.61 -17.15 6.76
CA ALA A 128 2.90 -16.34 5.58
C ALA A 128 4.41 -16.05 5.44
N MET A 129 5.13 -15.82 6.54
CA MET A 129 6.58 -15.65 6.51
C MET A 129 7.32 -16.95 6.13
N ILE A 130 6.86 -18.10 6.61
CA ILE A 130 7.40 -19.41 6.20
C ILE A 130 7.16 -19.66 4.70
N GLU A 131 5.98 -19.34 4.19
CA GLU A 131 5.66 -19.46 2.77
C GLU A 131 6.54 -18.53 1.92
N ALA A 132 6.69 -17.27 2.34
CA ALA A 132 7.59 -16.32 1.70
C ALA A 132 9.04 -16.81 1.64
N ALA A 133 9.56 -17.32 2.77
CA ALA A 133 10.87 -17.93 2.87
C ALA A 133 11.06 -19.09 1.85
N ASN A 134 10.07 -19.99 1.78
CA ASN A 134 10.11 -21.13 0.86
C ASN A 134 10.11 -20.69 -0.62
N ILE A 135 9.33 -19.66 -0.97
CA ILE A 135 9.28 -19.12 -2.34
C ILE A 135 10.60 -18.45 -2.72
N CYS A 136 11.22 -17.73 -1.78
CA CYS A 136 12.27 -16.77 -2.10
C CYS A 136 13.69 -17.31 -1.92
N VAL A 137 13.90 -18.12 -0.89
CA VAL A 137 15.21 -18.64 -0.48
C VAL A 137 15.30 -20.17 -0.66
N GLY A 138 14.16 -20.87 -0.79
CA GLY A 138 14.13 -22.33 -0.90
C GLY A 138 14.33 -23.00 0.46
N GLN A 139 15.07 -24.12 0.50
CA GLN A 139 15.41 -24.78 1.77
C GLN A 139 16.39 -23.92 2.57
N MET A 140 15.91 -23.30 3.64
CA MET A 140 16.78 -22.62 4.61
C MET A 140 17.62 -23.63 5.38
N THR A 141 18.88 -23.28 5.64
CA THR A 141 19.69 -24.04 6.59
C THR A 141 19.15 -23.81 8.01
N PRO A 142 19.37 -24.73 8.95
CA PRO A 142 18.85 -24.60 10.32
C PRO A 142 19.25 -23.31 11.04
N ASP A 143 20.36 -22.69 10.64
CA ASP A 143 20.90 -21.46 11.25
C ASP A 143 20.50 -20.18 10.49
N GLN A 144 19.84 -20.30 9.33
CA GLN A 144 19.46 -19.16 8.52
C GLN A 144 18.15 -18.55 9.01
N ILE A 145 18.21 -17.29 9.44
CA ILE A 145 17.05 -16.54 9.90
C ILE A 145 16.49 -15.73 8.72
N TYR A 146 15.21 -15.93 8.41
CA TYR A 146 14.50 -15.06 7.48
C TYR A 146 14.13 -13.75 8.17
N GLU A 147 14.89 -12.69 7.88
CA GLU A 147 14.73 -11.42 8.58
C GLU A 147 13.46 -10.64 8.18
N GLY A 148 12.89 -10.94 7.02
CA GLY A 148 11.71 -10.28 6.48
C GLY A 148 11.64 -10.40 4.96
N ILE A 149 10.52 -9.94 4.39
CA ILE A 149 10.27 -9.98 2.96
C ILE A 149 10.90 -8.74 2.33
N THR A 150 11.95 -8.89 1.51
CA THR A 150 12.51 -7.77 0.76
C THR A 150 11.61 -7.38 -0.42
N PHE A 151 11.88 -6.26 -1.08
CA PHE A 151 11.10 -5.89 -2.27
C PHE A 151 11.21 -6.93 -3.40
N GLU A 152 12.38 -7.55 -3.60
CA GLU A 152 12.55 -8.60 -4.61
C GLU A 152 11.78 -9.88 -4.23
N ASP A 153 11.71 -10.21 -2.94
CA ASP A 153 10.89 -11.31 -2.45
C ASP A 153 9.40 -11.01 -2.64
N PHE A 154 8.98 -9.77 -2.37
CA PHE A 154 7.63 -9.30 -2.62
C PHE A 154 7.24 -9.44 -4.09
N LEU A 155 8.12 -9.10 -5.04
CA LEU A 155 7.88 -9.31 -6.47
C LEU A 155 7.66 -10.80 -6.81
N LYS A 156 8.46 -11.71 -6.23
CA LYS A 156 8.33 -13.16 -6.44
C LYS A 156 7.00 -13.70 -5.88
N ILE A 157 6.62 -13.25 -4.67
CA ILE A 157 5.39 -13.68 -4.00
C ILE A 157 4.16 -13.19 -4.78
N MET A 158 4.22 -11.97 -5.32
CA MET A 158 3.09 -11.35 -6.00
C MET A 158 3.04 -11.62 -7.52
N LYS A 159 3.94 -12.46 -8.06
CA LYS A 159 4.10 -12.69 -9.51
C LYS A 159 2.83 -13.14 -10.24
N ASP A 160 2.00 -13.93 -9.56
CA ASP A 160 0.78 -14.50 -10.14
C ASP A 160 -0.43 -13.57 -9.91
N MET A 161 -0.25 -12.48 -9.16
CA MET A 161 -1.27 -11.47 -8.94
C MET A 161 -1.27 -10.45 -10.08
N LYS A 162 -2.41 -10.37 -10.77
CA LYS A 162 -2.72 -9.33 -11.76
C LYS A 162 -2.97 -7.97 -11.12
N ILE A 163 -1.92 -7.35 -10.56
CA ILE A 163 -1.99 -6.10 -9.81
C ILE A 163 -2.62 -4.96 -10.62
N GLU A 164 -2.40 -4.93 -11.94
CA GLU A 164 -2.99 -3.95 -12.86
C GLU A 164 -4.52 -3.94 -12.83
N SER A 165 -5.12 -5.11 -12.61
CA SER A 165 -6.57 -5.32 -12.57
C SER A 165 -7.18 -5.14 -11.18
N LYS A 166 -6.33 -5.04 -10.15
CA LYS A 166 -6.73 -4.99 -8.74
C LYS A 166 -6.51 -3.60 -8.13
N MET A 167 -5.40 -2.96 -8.49
CA MET A 167 -5.01 -1.65 -7.98
C MET A 167 -5.26 -0.58 -9.04
N HIS A 168 -6.54 -0.33 -9.29
CA HIS A 168 -6.98 0.76 -10.16
C HIS A 168 -8.25 1.41 -9.61
N VAL A 169 -8.34 2.73 -9.75
CA VAL A 169 -9.58 3.47 -9.47
C VAL A 169 -10.33 3.60 -10.80
N ARG A 170 -11.55 3.04 -10.84
CA ARG A 170 -12.52 3.39 -11.88
C ARG A 170 -13.41 4.47 -11.33
N PHE A 171 -13.49 5.58 -12.05
CA PHE A 171 -14.62 6.48 -11.89
C PHE A 171 -15.84 5.75 -12.46
N LEU A 172 -16.54 5.00 -11.60
CA LEU A 172 -17.86 4.48 -11.95
C LEU A 172 -18.71 5.68 -12.32
N ASN A 173 -19.28 5.66 -13.53
CA ASN A 173 -20.16 6.69 -14.11
C ASN A 173 -20.67 7.67 -13.04
N MET A 174 -20.00 8.81 -12.91
CA MET A 174 -20.61 9.95 -12.26
C MET A 174 -21.85 10.24 -13.09
N ASP A 175 -23.05 10.04 -12.55
CA ASP A 175 -24.22 10.72 -13.08
C ASP A 175 -23.95 12.22 -12.93
N THR A 176 -23.38 12.82 -13.98
CA THR A 176 -23.15 14.26 -14.08
C THR A 176 -24.46 15.05 -14.05
N SER A 177 -25.59 14.36 -14.08
CA SER A 177 -26.97 14.83 -14.00
C SER A 177 -27.31 15.58 -12.69
N THR A 178 -26.58 15.34 -11.59
CA THR A 178 -26.93 15.90 -10.27
C THR A 178 -26.10 17.13 -9.84
N MET A 179 -25.17 17.60 -10.66
CA MET A 179 -24.33 18.78 -10.35
C MET A 179 -24.85 20.10 -10.96
N CYS A 180 -26.04 20.11 -11.56
CA CYS A 180 -26.75 21.34 -11.93
C CYS A 180 -28.12 21.40 -11.25
N LYS A 181 -28.18 21.90 -10.01
CA LYS A 181 -29.33 22.62 -9.47
C LYS A 181 -28.85 23.74 -8.56
#